data_AF-A0AAW8RPF6-F1
#
_entry.id   AF-A0AAW8RPF6-F1
#
_cell.length_a   1.000
_cell.length_b   1.000
_cell.length_c   1.000
_cell.angle_alpha   90.00
_cell.angle_beta   90.00
_cell.angle_gamma   90.00
#
_symmetry.space_group_name_H-M   'P 1'
#
loop_
_entity.id
_entity.type
_entity.pdbx_description
1 polymer ?
#
loop_
_entity_poly.entity_id
_entity_poly.type
_entity_poly.pdbx_seq_one_letter_code
_entity_poly.pdbx_strand_id
1 'polypeptide(L)'
;MVFDLYGHQKELKRNIYRLLSKGTKNVLAVSPAGSGKSIVIASIMKDGTDHKKQFLFMVHRKELIDQIEETLKQNDVDLKFVTNMSVMKVKNRLDLIPKPDLIITDETHHSKAKTYMEIYNHFEDVPRIGFTATPVRLSGEGFADVYQKLVEGKSVSWLIKNDFLAPFRYFSIPLIDRKTLKKRSGEFTTKSISEALKNENIFADVVSSYQAKADGNQAILYAHNIQYSKKFAESFCAAGIPAIHVDSKTLKKEREKIMNGFKNKEFKVICNVDLISEGFNVPDCSTVILLRPTQSLTIFIQQSMRGMRYVPGKTSIIIDHVGNYLKHGLPDMDRTWSLELGIIPPEKEKKLIECPKCSGIFSKWINKENKKYEVKICPICSEEFWKEKTLNKTENKSNLELEEINKQKKLINDLKNVGKQRHLEYKESLLSIAKIFVSRNVVAEFENRKKPYNYPIHYAIREFLENNDLSNVDWKKVYEELEVIEEAFGNSYNVEAVGLMKYIKKVEPSIY
;
A
#
# COMPACT_ATOMS: atom_id res chain seq x y z
N MET A 1 -20.32 29.55 -0.34
CA MET A 1 -19.52 29.78 0.88
C MET A 1 -18.11 29.32 0.57
N VAL A 2 -17.13 30.21 0.72
CA VAL A 2 -15.71 29.84 0.63
C VAL A 2 -15.41 28.88 1.79
N PHE A 3 -14.71 27.78 1.52
CA PHE A 3 -14.43 26.79 2.56
C PHE A 3 -13.31 27.29 3.47
N ASP A 4 -13.56 27.30 4.78
CA ASP A 4 -12.51 27.49 5.76
C ASP A 4 -11.65 26.24 5.87
N LEU A 5 -10.33 26.41 5.70
CA LEU A 5 -9.39 25.31 5.86
C LEU A 5 -9.31 24.83 7.31
N TYR A 6 -9.35 23.51 7.49
CA TYR A 6 -9.03 22.89 8.78
C TYR A 6 -7.56 23.11 9.18
N GLY A 7 -7.25 22.92 10.47
CA GLY A 7 -5.90 23.13 10.99
C GLY A 7 -4.81 22.34 10.25
N HIS A 8 -5.05 21.06 9.95
CA HIS A 8 -4.09 20.23 9.20
C HIS A 8 -3.92 20.67 7.75
N GLN A 9 -4.95 21.23 7.13
CA GLN A 9 -4.91 21.77 5.78
C GLN A 9 -4.13 23.08 5.72
N LYS A 10 -4.35 23.97 6.69
CA LYS A 10 -3.56 25.20 6.89
C LYS A 10 -2.09 24.89 7.11
N GLU A 11 -1.79 23.87 7.92
CA GLU A 11 -0.42 23.41 8.17
C GLU A 11 0.25 22.92 6.88
N LEU A 12 -0.42 22.06 6.10
CA LEU A 12 0.09 21.58 4.80
C LEU A 12 0.37 22.74 3.84
N LYS A 13 -0.58 23.67 3.67
CA LYS A 13 -0.45 24.87 2.83
C LYS A 13 0.74 25.73 3.28
N ARG A 14 0.85 26.01 4.58
CA ARG A 14 1.95 26.79 5.17
C ARG A 14 3.31 26.14 4.92
N ASN A 15 3.42 24.82 5.05
CA ASN A 15 4.67 24.10 4.83
C ASN A 15 5.08 24.14 3.36
N ILE A 16 4.13 24.04 2.42
CA ILE A 16 4.39 24.24 0.99
C ILE A 16 4.93 25.66 0.74
N TYR A 17 4.23 26.69 1.23
CA TYR A 17 4.65 28.08 1.04
C TYR A 17 6.01 28.40 1.65
N ARG A 18 6.33 27.82 2.82
CA ARG A 18 7.65 27.98 3.44
C ARG A 18 8.79 27.45 2.55
N LEU A 19 8.56 26.40 1.77
CA LEU A 19 9.56 25.89 0.83
C LEU A 19 9.67 26.77 -0.40
N LEU A 20 8.53 27.20 -0.95
CA LEU A 20 8.50 28.11 -2.10
C LEU A 20 9.19 29.45 -1.77
N SER A 21 8.94 30.02 -0.59
CA SER A 21 9.56 31.27 -0.13
C SER A 21 11.07 31.15 0.09
N LYS A 22 11.59 29.93 0.25
CA LYS A 22 13.03 29.63 0.35
C LYS A 22 13.69 29.38 -1.02
N GLY A 23 12.96 29.59 -2.11
CA GLY A 23 13.46 29.38 -3.48
C GLY A 23 13.34 27.95 -4.00
N THR A 24 12.67 27.04 -3.27
CA THR A 24 12.34 25.72 -3.83
C THR A 24 11.29 25.90 -4.92
N LYS A 25 11.57 25.46 -6.15
CA LYS A 25 10.64 25.61 -7.28
C LYS A 25 9.63 24.45 -7.35
N ASN A 26 10.07 23.23 -7.06
CA ASN A 26 9.26 22.03 -7.32
C ASN A 26 8.98 21.27 -6.02
N VAL A 27 7.74 21.32 -5.54
CA VAL A 27 7.33 20.72 -4.27
C VAL A 27 6.32 19.59 -4.49
N LEU A 28 6.55 18.43 -3.87
CA LEU A 28 5.61 17.32 -3.83
C LEU A 28 4.86 17.31 -2.49
N ALA A 29 3.56 17.57 -2.52
CA ALA A 29 2.67 17.49 -1.36
C ALA A 29 1.98 16.11 -1.31
N VAL A 30 2.23 15.37 -0.22
CA VAL A 30 1.58 14.10 0.07
C VAL A 30 0.42 14.35 1.03
N SER A 31 -0.79 13.98 0.62
CA SER A 31 -2.00 14.19 1.41
C SER A 31 -2.97 13.02 1.20
N PRO A 32 -3.31 12.24 2.24
CA PRO A 32 -4.11 11.02 2.09
C PRO A 32 -5.44 11.21 1.35
N ALA A 33 -5.97 10.12 0.79
CA ALA A 33 -7.30 10.16 0.20
C ALA A 33 -8.35 10.58 1.26
N GLY A 34 -9.26 11.49 0.90
CA GLY A 34 -10.28 12.01 1.82
C GLY A 34 -9.83 13.12 2.78
N SER A 35 -8.55 13.53 2.79
CA SER A 35 -8.03 14.61 3.67
C SER A 35 -8.50 16.03 3.30
N GLY A 36 -9.20 16.19 2.17
CA GLY A 36 -9.58 17.49 1.60
C GLY A 36 -8.52 18.13 0.70
N LYS A 37 -7.70 17.32 0.02
CA LYS A 37 -6.66 17.77 -0.93
C LYS A 37 -7.15 18.84 -1.93
N SER A 38 -8.32 18.64 -2.53
CA SER A 38 -8.90 19.58 -3.51
C SER A 38 -9.21 20.96 -2.91
N ILE A 39 -9.57 21.03 -1.63
CA ILE A 39 -9.80 22.29 -0.91
C ILE A 39 -8.48 23.03 -0.69
N VAL A 40 -7.41 22.31 -0.35
CA VAL A 40 -6.05 22.90 -0.23
C VAL A 40 -5.58 23.46 -1.57
N ILE A 41 -5.77 22.70 -2.66
CA ILE A 41 -5.46 23.15 -4.03
C ILE A 41 -6.24 24.43 -4.35
N ALA A 42 -7.56 24.43 -4.15
CA ALA A 42 -8.40 25.60 -4.43
C ALA A 42 -7.97 26.82 -3.61
N SER A 43 -7.64 26.62 -2.33
CA SER A 43 -7.15 27.70 -1.46
C SER A 43 -5.79 28.25 -1.91
N ILE A 44 -4.87 27.41 -2.43
CA ILE A 44 -3.60 27.89 -2.98
C ILE A 44 -3.83 28.70 -4.26
N MET A 45 -4.76 28.27 -5.11
CA MET A 45 -5.10 28.97 -6.34
C MET A 45 -5.76 30.31 -6.03
N LYS A 46 -6.71 30.35 -5.08
CA LYS A 46 -7.36 31.59 -4.61
C LYS A 46 -6.34 32.66 -4.23
N ASP A 47 -5.38 32.32 -3.36
CA ASP A 47 -4.33 33.25 -2.92
C ASP A 47 -3.58 33.87 -4.09
N GLY A 48 -3.28 33.10 -5.14
CA GLY A 48 -2.58 33.61 -6.31
C GLY A 48 -3.48 34.38 -7.28
N THR A 49 -4.71 33.90 -7.52
CA THR A 49 -5.65 34.58 -8.43
C THR A 49 -6.07 35.95 -7.90
N ASP A 50 -6.13 36.12 -6.58
CA ASP A 50 -6.35 37.43 -5.93
C ASP A 50 -5.24 38.44 -6.24
N HIS A 51 -4.05 37.93 -6.58
CA HIS A 51 -2.91 38.72 -7.04
C HIS A 51 -2.68 38.60 -8.56
N LYS A 52 -3.72 38.20 -9.31
CA LYS A 52 -3.73 38.06 -10.78
C LYS A 52 -2.66 37.09 -11.32
N LYS A 53 -2.26 36.10 -10.53
CA LYS A 53 -1.28 35.07 -10.93
C LYS A 53 -1.93 34.00 -11.79
N GLN A 54 -1.24 33.63 -12.87
CA GLN A 54 -1.69 32.62 -13.83
C GLN A 54 -1.36 31.21 -13.34
N PHE A 55 -2.34 30.32 -13.35
CA PHE A 55 -2.17 28.92 -12.97
C PHE A 55 -2.40 27.98 -14.14
N LEU A 56 -1.58 26.94 -14.22
CA LEU A 56 -1.87 25.76 -15.03
C LEU A 56 -2.20 24.61 -14.07
N PHE A 57 -3.47 24.20 -14.05
CA PHE A 57 -3.94 23.06 -13.27
C PHE A 57 -4.10 21.84 -14.18
N MET A 58 -3.39 20.76 -13.87
CA MET A 58 -3.36 19.55 -14.66
C MET A 58 -3.88 18.34 -13.90
N VAL A 59 -4.69 17.55 -14.58
CA VAL A 59 -5.22 16.27 -14.09
C VAL A 59 -5.08 15.17 -15.13
N HIS A 60 -4.99 13.92 -14.67
CA HIS A 60 -4.84 12.79 -15.58
C HIS A 60 -6.14 12.46 -16.34
N ARG A 61 -7.31 12.66 -15.71
CA ARG A 61 -8.62 12.30 -16.27
C ARG A 61 -9.49 13.52 -16.52
N LYS A 62 -10.31 13.47 -17.56
CA LYS A 62 -11.20 14.57 -17.94
C LYS A 62 -12.29 14.80 -16.89
N GLU A 63 -12.80 13.74 -16.29
CA GLU A 63 -13.85 13.80 -15.25
C GLU A 63 -13.40 14.57 -14.00
N LEU A 64 -12.09 14.59 -13.70
CA LEU A 64 -11.53 15.38 -12.61
C LEU A 64 -11.57 16.89 -12.89
N ILE A 65 -11.59 17.30 -14.16
CA ILE A 65 -11.64 18.71 -14.57
C ILE A 65 -12.97 19.32 -14.14
N ASP A 66 -14.08 18.64 -14.44
CA ASP A 66 -15.43 19.12 -14.10
C ASP A 66 -15.56 19.24 -12.55
N GLN A 67 -15.04 18.25 -11.82
CA GLN A 67 -15.11 18.23 -10.35
C GLN A 67 -14.25 19.30 -9.69
N ILE A 68 -13.01 19.50 -10.15
CA ILE A 68 -12.16 20.55 -9.58
C ILE A 68 -12.74 21.92 -9.92
N GLU A 69 -13.31 22.13 -11.11
CA GLU A 69 -13.84 23.43 -11.51
C GLU A 69 -15.00 23.87 -10.59
N GLU A 70 -15.88 22.93 -10.22
CA GLU A 70 -16.91 23.19 -9.21
C GLU A 70 -16.29 23.58 -7.86
N THR A 71 -15.25 22.87 -7.43
CA THR A 71 -14.51 23.17 -6.19
C THR A 71 -13.87 24.56 -6.24
N LEU A 72 -13.27 24.94 -7.36
CA LEU A 72 -12.65 26.25 -7.56
C LEU A 72 -13.69 27.38 -7.50
N LYS A 73 -14.84 27.20 -8.18
CA LYS A 73 -15.96 28.17 -8.13
C LYS A 73 -16.50 28.36 -6.73
N GLN A 74 -16.70 27.26 -5.98
CA GLN A 74 -17.18 27.31 -4.60
C GLN A 74 -16.20 28.04 -3.66
N ASN A 75 -14.91 28.04 -3.98
CA ASN A 75 -13.85 28.73 -3.23
C ASN A 75 -13.53 30.13 -3.79
N ASP A 76 -14.36 30.68 -4.66
CA ASP A 76 -14.22 32.03 -5.21
C ASP A 76 -12.89 32.24 -5.98
N VAL A 77 -12.34 31.17 -6.55
CA VAL A 77 -11.13 31.26 -7.39
C VAL A 77 -11.49 31.94 -8.71
N ASP A 78 -10.77 32.99 -9.08
CA ASP A 78 -10.98 33.65 -10.38
C ASP A 78 -10.45 32.77 -11.52
N LEU A 79 -11.37 32.06 -12.16
CA LEU A 79 -11.09 31.13 -13.24
C LEU A 79 -10.48 31.80 -14.49
N LYS A 80 -10.55 33.13 -14.61
CA LYS A 80 -9.87 33.86 -15.70
C LYS A 80 -8.35 33.62 -15.67
N PHE A 81 -7.79 33.40 -14.49
CA PHE A 81 -6.37 33.17 -14.27
C PHE A 81 -6.02 31.69 -14.15
N VAL A 82 -6.94 30.78 -14.49
CA VAL A 82 -6.76 29.34 -14.33
C VAL A 82 -6.96 28.60 -15.66
N THR A 83 -5.88 28.00 -16.16
CA THR A 83 -5.94 27.01 -17.23
C THR A 83 -6.13 25.61 -16.63
N ASN A 84 -7.36 25.11 -16.60
CA ASN A 84 -7.69 23.77 -16.12
C ASN A 84 -7.85 22.78 -17.30
N MET A 85 -6.93 21.83 -17.45
CA MET A 85 -6.94 20.90 -18.59
C MET A 85 -6.38 19.52 -18.24
N SER A 86 -6.77 18.51 -19.03
CA SER A 86 -6.12 17.21 -18.96
C SER A 86 -4.70 17.31 -19.53
N VAL A 87 -3.80 16.49 -18.98
CA VAL A 87 -2.38 16.47 -19.37
C VAL A 87 -2.18 16.31 -20.88
N MET A 88 -2.95 15.42 -21.52
CA MET A 88 -2.88 15.22 -22.97
C MET A 88 -3.28 16.47 -23.77
N LYS A 89 -4.30 17.21 -23.29
CA LYS A 89 -4.77 18.43 -23.94
C LYS A 89 -3.75 19.56 -23.80
N VAL A 90 -3.10 19.67 -22.63
CA VAL A 90 -2.00 20.62 -22.40
C VAL A 90 -0.84 20.34 -23.35
N LYS A 91 -0.37 19.08 -23.40
CA LYS A 91 0.73 18.66 -24.28
C LYS A 91 0.46 19.01 -25.75
N ASN A 92 -0.78 18.87 -26.22
CA ASN A 92 -1.15 19.16 -27.60
C ASN A 92 -1.39 20.65 -27.89
N ARG A 93 -1.24 21.52 -26.88
CA ARG A 93 -1.53 22.96 -26.98
C ARG A 93 -0.49 23.83 -26.26
N LEU A 94 0.73 23.31 -26.08
CA LEU A 94 1.79 23.99 -25.30
C LEU A 94 1.98 25.43 -25.76
N ASP A 95 2.12 25.65 -27.07
CA ASP A 95 2.37 26.97 -27.65
C ASP A 95 1.15 27.93 -27.59
N LEU A 96 -0.03 27.42 -27.24
CA LEU A 96 -1.27 28.19 -27.12
C LEU A 96 -1.61 28.53 -25.66
N ILE A 97 -0.93 27.92 -24.69
CA ILE A 97 -1.20 28.12 -23.28
C ILE A 97 -0.35 29.30 -22.79
N PRO A 98 -0.95 30.33 -22.18
CA PRO A 98 -0.19 31.43 -21.62
C PRO A 98 0.75 30.90 -20.54
N LYS A 99 1.96 31.45 -20.47
CA LYS A 99 2.95 31.04 -19.48
C LYS A 99 2.38 31.21 -18.06
N PRO A 100 2.27 30.13 -17.27
CA PRO A 100 1.75 30.22 -15.91
C PRO A 100 2.81 30.75 -14.95
N ASP A 101 2.38 31.35 -13.85
CA ASP A 101 3.21 31.66 -12.67
C ASP A 101 3.41 30.41 -11.79
N LEU A 102 2.47 29.46 -11.81
CA LEU A 102 2.53 28.22 -11.01
C LEU A 102 1.80 27.07 -11.71
N ILE A 103 2.44 25.90 -11.74
CA ILE A 103 1.82 24.66 -12.21
C ILE A 103 1.36 23.84 -11.00
N ILE A 104 0.10 23.39 -10.99
CA ILE A 104 -0.40 22.47 -9.97
C ILE A 104 -0.86 21.19 -10.66
N THR A 105 -0.40 20.04 -10.14
CA THR A 105 -0.74 18.72 -10.70
C THR A 105 -1.33 17.83 -9.62
N ASP A 106 -2.59 17.41 -9.79
CA ASP A 106 -3.19 16.37 -8.93
C ASP A 106 -2.88 14.97 -9.47
N GLU A 107 -2.91 13.98 -8.60
CA GLU A 107 -2.46 12.61 -8.86
C GLU A 107 -1.09 12.55 -9.53
N THR A 108 -0.16 13.35 -8.99
CA THR A 108 1.19 13.51 -9.56
C THR A 108 2.04 12.25 -9.52
N HIS A 109 1.56 11.12 -8.99
CA HIS A 109 2.26 9.85 -9.11
C HIS A 109 2.42 9.40 -10.58
N HIS A 110 1.67 9.99 -11.52
CA HIS A 110 1.84 9.83 -12.97
C HIS A 110 2.94 10.72 -13.60
N SER A 111 3.51 11.66 -12.86
CA SER A 111 4.27 12.81 -13.40
C SER A 111 5.56 12.48 -14.16
N LYS A 112 6.04 11.24 -14.07
CA LYS A 112 7.21 10.75 -14.83
C LYS A 112 6.85 10.22 -16.21
N ALA A 113 5.55 10.13 -16.55
CA ALA A 113 5.17 9.77 -17.91
C ALA A 113 5.68 10.84 -18.90
N LYS A 114 6.10 10.41 -20.09
CA LYS A 114 6.69 11.28 -21.13
C LYS A 114 5.88 12.56 -21.37
N THR A 115 4.56 12.45 -21.44
CA THR A 115 3.64 13.58 -21.64
C THR A 115 3.72 14.63 -20.54
N TYR A 116 3.90 14.24 -19.26
CA TYR A 116 4.07 15.20 -18.17
C TYR A 116 5.43 15.88 -18.26
N MET A 117 6.50 15.11 -18.51
CA MET A 117 7.85 15.65 -18.62
C MET A 117 8.00 16.64 -19.78
N GLU A 118 7.35 16.39 -20.93
CA GLU A 118 7.31 17.35 -22.04
C GLU A 118 6.72 18.70 -21.62
N ILE A 119 5.61 18.71 -20.87
CA ILE A 119 4.98 19.94 -20.38
C ILE A 119 5.90 20.65 -19.37
N TYR A 120 6.47 19.87 -18.46
CA TYR A 120 7.37 20.37 -17.43
C TYR A 120 8.68 20.93 -17.95
N ASN A 121 9.19 20.40 -19.05
CA ASN A 121 10.39 20.90 -19.72
C ASN A 121 10.04 22.17 -20.53
N HIS A 122 8.86 22.23 -21.14
CA HIS A 122 8.40 23.44 -21.82
C HIS A 122 8.25 24.63 -20.86
N PHE A 123 7.81 24.38 -19.62
CA PHE A 123 7.72 25.38 -18.55
C PHE A 123 8.77 25.16 -17.44
N GLU A 124 10.02 24.91 -17.82
CA GLU A 124 11.08 24.52 -16.88
C GLU A 124 11.37 25.56 -15.78
N ASP A 125 11.19 26.84 -16.08
CA ASP A 125 11.50 27.93 -15.16
C ASP A 125 10.36 28.24 -14.18
N VAL A 126 9.16 27.71 -14.45
CA VAL A 126 7.93 27.90 -13.66
C VAL A 126 7.92 26.94 -12.46
N PRO A 127 7.68 27.44 -11.22
CA PRO A 127 7.52 26.57 -10.07
C PRO A 127 6.32 25.63 -10.23
N ARG A 128 6.35 24.50 -9.53
CA ARG A 128 5.26 23.53 -9.56
C ARG A 128 4.98 22.88 -8.21
N ILE A 129 3.72 22.57 -7.97
CA ILE A 129 3.27 21.80 -6.81
C ILE A 129 2.55 20.54 -7.30
N GLY A 130 3.10 19.38 -6.95
CA GLY A 130 2.46 18.10 -7.17
C GLY A 130 1.67 17.67 -5.95
N PHE A 131 0.49 17.09 -6.16
CA PHE A 131 -0.34 16.54 -5.10
C PHE A 131 -0.62 15.05 -5.35
N THR A 132 -0.50 14.22 -4.32
CA THR A 132 -0.83 12.78 -4.39
C THR A 132 -1.19 12.24 -3.02
N ALA A 133 -2.00 11.16 -2.97
CA ALA A 133 -2.18 10.39 -1.75
C ALA A 133 -0.98 9.48 -1.44
N THR A 134 -0.26 9.05 -2.49
CA THR A 134 0.82 8.08 -2.39
C THR A 134 1.91 8.46 -3.40
N PRO A 135 3.09 8.93 -2.97
CA PRO A 135 4.20 9.28 -3.86
C PRO A 135 4.96 8.02 -4.28
N VAL A 136 4.26 7.02 -4.83
CA VAL A 136 4.85 5.75 -5.24
C VAL A 136 4.44 5.40 -6.66
N ARG A 137 5.37 4.78 -7.39
CA ARG A 137 5.10 4.18 -8.70
C ARG A 137 5.20 2.67 -8.60
N LEU A 138 4.43 1.99 -9.45
CA LEU A 138 4.53 0.54 -9.58
C LEU A 138 5.94 0.09 -10.03
N SER A 139 6.65 0.94 -10.78
CA SER A 139 8.04 0.70 -11.19
C SER A 139 9.03 0.75 -10.01
N GLY A 140 8.65 1.35 -8.87
CA GLY A 140 9.54 1.62 -7.74
C GLY A 140 10.42 2.87 -7.91
N GLU A 141 10.30 3.58 -9.03
CA GLU A 141 11.04 4.83 -9.24
C GLU A 141 10.46 5.95 -8.37
N GLY A 142 11.33 6.68 -7.69
CA GLY A 142 10.99 7.92 -7.00
C GLY A 142 10.81 9.11 -7.94
N PHE A 143 10.58 10.28 -7.35
CA PHE A 143 10.23 11.55 -7.99
C PHE A 143 11.28 12.66 -7.82
N ALA A 144 12.50 12.33 -7.37
CA ALA A 144 13.58 13.31 -7.17
C ALA A 144 14.00 14.06 -8.47
N ASP A 145 13.71 13.48 -9.63
CA ASP A 145 13.91 14.09 -10.95
C ASP A 145 12.78 15.04 -11.36
N VAL A 146 11.65 15.02 -10.64
CA VAL A 146 10.49 15.90 -10.89
C VAL A 146 10.33 16.96 -9.80
N TYR A 147 10.63 16.61 -8.55
CA TYR A 147 10.44 17.44 -7.38
C TYR A 147 11.71 17.53 -6.54
N GLN A 148 11.91 18.71 -5.92
CA GLN A 148 13.09 19.01 -5.10
C GLN A 148 12.87 18.71 -3.62
N LYS A 149 11.63 18.89 -3.14
CA LYS A 149 11.26 18.66 -1.74
C LYS A 149 9.89 18.02 -1.64
N LEU A 150 9.72 17.19 -0.61
CA LEU A 150 8.46 16.54 -0.25
C LEU A 150 7.91 17.16 1.04
N VAL A 151 6.61 17.42 1.07
CA VAL A 151 5.87 17.88 2.24
C VAL A 151 4.76 16.89 2.53
N GLU A 152 4.70 16.41 3.76
CA GLU A 152 3.67 15.47 4.21
C GLU A 152 2.57 16.20 4.97
N GLY A 153 1.32 15.89 4.64
CA GLY A 153 0.17 16.17 5.49
C GLY A 153 0.10 15.18 6.66
N LYS A 154 -0.98 15.28 7.45
CA LYS A 154 -1.22 14.34 8.56
C LYS A 154 -1.47 12.92 8.05
N SER A 155 -1.02 11.93 8.83
CA SER A 155 -1.20 10.51 8.50
C SER A 155 -2.67 10.08 8.57
N VAL A 156 -2.98 8.94 7.94
CA VAL A 156 -4.34 8.38 7.96
C VAL A 156 -4.79 8.07 9.40
N SER A 157 -3.90 7.51 10.22
CA SER A 157 -4.19 7.24 11.64
C SER A 157 -4.53 8.53 12.40
N TRP A 158 -3.81 9.64 12.13
CA TRP A 158 -4.13 10.93 12.73
C TRP A 158 -5.48 11.48 12.26
N LEU A 159 -5.79 11.38 10.97
CA LEU A 159 -7.06 11.85 10.40
C LEU A 159 -8.25 11.08 10.96
N ILE A 160 -8.13 9.77 11.20
CA ILE A 160 -9.16 8.96 11.86
C ILE A 160 -9.35 9.41 13.32
N LYS A 161 -8.25 9.58 14.06
CA LYS A 161 -8.29 9.98 15.48
C LYS A 161 -8.93 11.36 15.71
N ASN A 162 -8.88 12.23 14.71
CA ASN A 162 -9.39 13.60 14.78
C ASN A 162 -10.64 13.80 13.91
N ASP A 163 -11.39 12.73 13.61
CA ASP A 163 -12.69 12.81 12.92
C ASP A 163 -12.67 13.50 11.53
N PHE A 164 -11.51 13.49 10.86
CA PHE A 164 -11.39 13.91 9.46
C PHE A 164 -11.54 12.74 8.46
N LEU A 165 -11.38 11.51 8.96
CA LEU A 165 -11.72 10.27 8.26
C LEU A 165 -12.52 9.37 9.19
N ALA A 166 -13.44 8.59 8.63
CA ALA A 166 -14.16 7.57 9.38
C ALA A 166 -13.20 6.40 9.74
N PRO A 167 -13.34 5.79 10.93
CA PRO A 167 -12.68 4.53 11.25
C PRO A 167 -13.15 3.42 10.31
N PHE A 168 -12.43 2.30 10.27
CA PHE A 168 -12.77 1.17 9.42
C PHE A 168 -12.63 -0.18 10.13
N ARG A 169 -13.41 -1.16 9.65
CA ARG A 169 -13.24 -2.59 9.93
C ARG A 169 -12.80 -3.29 8.66
N TYR A 170 -11.73 -4.06 8.75
CA TYR A 170 -11.15 -4.75 7.60
C TYR A 170 -11.39 -6.25 7.73
N PHE A 171 -12.09 -6.85 6.78
CA PHE A 171 -12.32 -8.27 6.70
C PHE A 171 -11.57 -8.82 5.51
N SER A 172 -10.91 -9.96 5.66
CA SER A 172 -10.28 -10.63 4.52
C SER A 172 -10.59 -12.11 4.49
N ILE A 173 -10.98 -12.58 3.30
CA ILE A 173 -10.88 -14.00 2.93
C ILE A 173 -9.97 -14.04 1.71
N PRO A 174 -8.77 -14.64 1.75
CA PRO A 174 -7.99 -14.84 0.55
C PRO A 174 -8.63 -15.97 -0.27
N LEU A 175 -9.63 -15.65 -1.10
CA LEU A 175 -10.29 -16.61 -2.00
C LEU A 175 -9.35 -17.09 -3.13
N ILE A 176 -8.20 -16.43 -3.28
CA ILE A 176 -7.16 -16.80 -4.25
C ILE A 176 -5.80 -16.91 -3.59
N ASP A 177 -4.99 -17.87 -4.04
CA ASP A 177 -3.56 -17.88 -3.77
C ASP A 177 -2.83 -16.91 -4.71
N ARG A 178 -2.46 -15.74 -4.18
CA ARG A 178 -1.74 -14.69 -4.91
C ARG A 178 -0.39 -15.15 -5.49
N LYS A 179 0.21 -16.22 -4.94
CA LYS A 179 1.51 -16.75 -5.43
C LYS A 179 1.39 -17.40 -6.81
N THR A 180 0.19 -17.82 -7.21
CA THR A 180 -0.06 -18.47 -8.50
C THR A 180 -0.32 -17.47 -9.63
N LEU A 181 -0.53 -16.19 -9.31
CA LEU A 181 -0.87 -15.16 -10.27
C LEU A 181 0.35 -14.71 -11.10
N LYS A 182 0.14 -14.55 -12.41
CA LYS A 182 1.16 -14.09 -13.35
C LYS A 182 1.17 -12.58 -13.42
N LYS A 183 2.36 -12.00 -13.61
CA LYS A 183 2.56 -10.54 -13.73
C LYS A 183 3.00 -10.14 -15.13
N ARG A 184 2.60 -8.95 -15.56
CA ARG A 184 3.11 -8.26 -16.75
C ARG A 184 3.26 -6.78 -16.40
N SER A 185 4.42 -6.20 -16.72
CA SER A 185 4.74 -4.80 -16.40
C SER A 185 4.53 -4.44 -14.91
N GLY A 186 4.91 -5.35 -14.01
CA GLY A 186 4.79 -5.16 -12.56
C GLY A 186 3.41 -5.46 -11.96
N GLU A 187 2.34 -5.57 -12.75
CA GLU A 187 0.97 -5.83 -12.25
C GLU A 187 0.49 -7.24 -12.61
N PHE A 188 -0.47 -7.77 -11.85
CA PHE A 188 -1.12 -9.05 -12.15
C PHE A 188 -1.95 -9.01 -13.44
N THR A 189 -1.88 -10.09 -14.21
CA THR A 189 -2.63 -10.18 -15.47
C THR A 189 -4.09 -10.58 -15.21
N THR A 190 -5.02 -9.89 -15.89
CA THR A 190 -6.46 -10.19 -15.85
C THR A 190 -6.78 -11.65 -16.12
N LYS A 191 -6.04 -12.28 -17.05
CA LYS A 191 -6.19 -13.71 -17.38
C LYS A 191 -5.87 -14.59 -16.17
N SER A 192 -4.71 -14.39 -15.52
CA SER A 192 -4.34 -15.19 -14.35
C SER A 192 -5.29 -14.99 -13.16
N ILE A 193 -5.82 -13.77 -12.98
CA ILE A 193 -6.80 -13.50 -11.93
C ILE A 193 -8.10 -14.24 -12.21
N SER A 194 -8.57 -14.19 -13.47
CA SER A 194 -9.78 -14.92 -13.87
C SER A 194 -9.62 -16.43 -13.70
N GLU A 195 -8.45 -17.00 -14.05
CA GLU A 195 -8.14 -18.41 -13.82
C GLU A 195 -8.18 -18.79 -12.34
N ALA A 196 -7.67 -17.93 -11.46
CA ALA A 196 -7.72 -18.16 -10.01
C ALA A 196 -9.14 -18.02 -9.43
N LEU A 197 -9.99 -17.19 -10.04
CA LEU A 197 -11.38 -16.95 -9.63
C LEU A 197 -12.40 -17.82 -10.41
N LYS A 198 -11.98 -18.95 -10.99
CA LYS A 198 -12.88 -19.83 -11.76
C LYS A 198 -13.86 -20.63 -10.92
N ASN A 199 -13.68 -20.70 -9.60
CA ASN A 199 -14.59 -21.42 -8.71
C ASN A 199 -16.00 -20.81 -8.80
N GLU A 200 -17.01 -21.63 -9.10
CA GLU A 200 -18.39 -21.19 -9.30
C GLU A 200 -19.00 -20.55 -8.03
N ASN A 201 -18.53 -20.98 -6.84
CA ASN A 201 -19.03 -20.47 -5.57
C ASN A 201 -18.55 -19.04 -5.25
N ILE A 202 -17.56 -18.50 -5.97
CA ILE A 202 -16.97 -17.18 -5.68
C ILE A 202 -18.03 -16.07 -5.63
N PHE A 203 -19.04 -16.14 -6.49
CA PHE A 203 -20.08 -15.13 -6.56
C PHE A 203 -21.00 -15.19 -5.34
N ALA A 204 -21.40 -16.41 -4.94
CA ALA A 204 -22.21 -16.63 -3.75
C ALA A 204 -21.44 -16.24 -2.48
N ASP A 205 -20.15 -16.58 -2.38
CA ASP A 205 -19.28 -16.23 -1.25
C ASP A 205 -19.15 -14.72 -1.10
N VAL A 206 -18.98 -13.99 -2.21
CA VAL A 206 -18.92 -12.52 -2.21
C VAL A 206 -20.24 -11.91 -1.72
N VAL A 207 -21.38 -12.37 -2.21
CA VAL A 207 -22.69 -11.88 -1.76
C VAL A 207 -22.90 -12.18 -0.28
N SER A 208 -22.61 -13.41 0.15
CA SER A 208 -22.74 -13.86 1.54
C SER A 208 -21.84 -13.05 2.47
N SER A 209 -20.62 -12.72 2.05
CA SER A 209 -19.71 -11.88 2.81
C SER A 209 -20.23 -10.47 3.03
N TYR A 210 -20.88 -9.90 2.01
CA TYR A 210 -21.50 -8.59 2.09
C TYR A 210 -22.70 -8.63 3.03
N GLN A 211 -23.60 -9.60 2.90
CA GLN A 211 -24.75 -9.77 3.81
C GLN A 211 -24.29 -9.98 5.26
N ALA A 212 -23.25 -10.77 5.49
CA ALA A 212 -22.77 -11.05 6.84
C ALA A 212 -22.15 -9.83 7.54
N LYS A 213 -21.54 -8.90 6.79
CA LYS A 213 -20.71 -7.83 7.39
C LYS A 213 -21.26 -6.43 7.15
N ALA A 214 -22.00 -6.22 6.07
CA ALA A 214 -22.35 -4.91 5.54
C ALA A 214 -23.78 -4.89 4.93
N ASP A 215 -24.68 -5.75 5.39
CA ASP A 215 -26.04 -5.78 4.85
C ASP A 215 -26.73 -4.42 4.92
N GLY A 216 -27.47 -4.08 3.88
CA GLY A 216 -28.16 -2.80 3.72
C GLY A 216 -27.26 -1.58 3.43
N ASN A 217 -25.95 -1.67 3.65
CA ASN A 217 -24.99 -0.60 3.39
C ASN A 217 -24.70 -0.43 1.90
N GLN A 218 -24.46 0.81 1.48
CA GLN A 218 -24.04 1.06 0.11
C GLN A 218 -22.58 0.63 -0.08
N ALA A 219 -22.34 -0.18 -1.10
CA ALA A 219 -21.04 -0.76 -1.39
C ALA A 219 -20.52 -0.42 -2.78
N ILE A 220 -19.19 -0.27 -2.88
CA ILE A 220 -18.47 -0.20 -4.15
C ILE A 220 -17.60 -1.45 -4.26
N LEU A 221 -17.84 -2.23 -5.32
CA LEU A 221 -17.09 -3.43 -5.64
C LEU A 221 -16.09 -3.15 -6.76
N TYR A 222 -14.82 -3.47 -6.52
CA TYR A 222 -13.73 -3.33 -7.49
C TYR A 222 -13.35 -4.68 -8.08
N ALA A 223 -13.76 -4.94 -9.32
CA ALA A 223 -13.46 -6.16 -10.05
C ALA A 223 -12.20 -5.99 -10.91
N HIS A 224 -11.58 -7.11 -11.31
CA HIS A 224 -10.39 -7.11 -12.18
C HIS A 224 -10.72 -6.99 -13.67
N ASN A 225 -11.97 -7.25 -14.08
CA ASN A 225 -12.43 -7.05 -15.46
C ASN A 225 -13.96 -6.87 -15.57
N ILE A 226 -14.40 -6.44 -16.75
CA ILE A 226 -15.80 -6.10 -17.05
C ILE A 226 -16.72 -7.32 -16.91
N GLN A 227 -16.29 -8.48 -17.42
CA GLN A 227 -17.10 -9.69 -17.38
C GLN A 227 -17.44 -10.11 -15.93
N TYR A 228 -16.44 -10.13 -15.05
CA TYR A 228 -16.65 -10.44 -13.64
C TYR A 228 -17.45 -9.35 -12.93
N SER A 229 -17.20 -8.08 -13.25
CA SER A 229 -17.97 -6.97 -12.67
C SER A 229 -19.48 -7.08 -12.97
N LYS A 230 -19.85 -7.47 -14.20
CA LYS A 230 -21.24 -7.76 -14.58
C LYS A 230 -21.80 -8.97 -13.84
N LYS A 231 -21.07 -10.08 -13.80
CA LYS A 231 -21.49 -11.29 -13.07
C LYS A 231 -21.70 -11.04 -11.58
N PHE A 232 -20.85 -10.23 -10.94
CA PHE A 232 -21.06 -9.84 -9.54
C PHE A 232 -22.35 -9.04 -9.38
N ALA A 233 -22.59 -8.04 -10.24
CA ALA A 233 -23.84 -7.28 -10.20
C ALA A 233 -25.08 -8.19 -10.37
N GLU A 234 -25.05 -9.12 -11.34
CA GLU A 234 -26.10 -10.12 -11.53
C GLU A 234 -26.31 -10.99 -10.29
N SER A 235 -25.24 -11.41 -9.63
CA SER A 235 -25.30 -12.27 -8.44
C SER A 235 -25.89 -11.53 -7.22
N PHE A 236 -25.55 -10.25 -7.04
CA PHE A 236 -26.20 -9.42 -6.02
C PHE A 236 -27.70 -9.25 -6.32
N CYS A 237 -28.07 -8.97 -7.57
CA CYS A 237 -29.47 -8.84 -7.97
C CYS A 237 -30.24 -10.16 -7.76
N ALA A 238 -29.65 -11.31 -8.08
CA ALA A 238 -30.25 -12.62 -7.85
C ALA A 238 -30.50 -12.91 -6.37
N ALA A 239 -29.69 -12.32 -5.47
CA ALA A 239 -29.88 -12.36 -4.02
C ALA A 239 -30.81 -11.26 -3.47
N GLY A 240 -31.51 -10.51 -4.34
CA GLY A 240 -32.43 -9.45 -3.95
C GLY A 240 -31.76 -8.13 -3.55
N ILE A 241 -30.46 -7.96 -3.82
CA ILE A 241 -29.69 -6.74 -3.51
C ILE A 241 -29.54 -5.93 -4.79
N PRO A 242 -30.14 -4.73 -4.90
CA PRO A 242 -30.04 -3.92 -6.10
C PRO A 242 -28.58 -3.55 -6.41
N ALA A 243 -28.07 -4.04 -7.53
CA ALA A 243 -26.69 -3.83 -7.94
C ALA A 243 -26.57 -3.48 -9.42
N ILE A 244 -25.51 -2.75 -9.78
CA ILE A 244 -25.29 -2.31 -11.15
C ILE A 244 -23.81 -2.24 -11.51
N HIS A 245 -23.49 -2.60 -12.75
CA HIS A 245 -22.16 -2.48 -13.30
C HIS A 245 -21.92 -1.11 -13.95
N VAL A 246 -20.72 -0.56 -13.78
CA VAL A 246 -20.26 0.66 -14.45
C VAL A 246 -18.78 0.57 -14.84
N ASP A 247 -18.43 1.06 -16.03
CA ASP A 247 -17.05 1.06 -16.54
C ASP A 247 -16.73 2.33 -17.36
N SER A 248 -15.51 2.38 -17.92
CA SER A 248 -15.07 3.50 -18.75
C SER A 248 -15.82 3.67 -20.07
N LYS A 249 -16.52 2.63 -20.55
CA LYS A 249 -17.31 2.65 -21.79
C LYS A 249 -18.75 3.11 -21.54
N THR A 250 -19.19 3.13 -20.29
CA THR A 250 -20.53 3.62 -19.91
C THR A 250 -20.66 5.11 -20.27
N LEU A 251 -21.69 5.46 -21.02
CA LEU A 251 -21.92 6.83 -21.52
C LEU A 251 -22.14 7.81 -20.36
N LYS A 252 -21.71 9.08 -20.53
CA LYS A 252 -21.78 10.10 -19.47
C LYS A 252 -23.18 10.22 -18.85
N LYS A 253 -24.22 10.29 -19.68
CA LYS A 253 -25.63 10.41 -19.24
C LYS A 253 -26.11 9.18 -18.45
N GLU A 254 -25.72 7.98 -18.86
CA GLU A 254 -26.06 6.75 -18.11
C GLU A 254 -25.29 6.68 -16.79
N ARG A 255 -24.00 7.05 -16.82
CA ARG A 255 -23.16 7.11 -15.63
C ARG A 255 -23.73 8.07 -14.59
N GLU A 256 -24.17 9.26 -14.99
CA GLU A 256 -24.85 10.24 -14.11
C GLU A 256 -26.13 9.66 -13.50
N LYS A 257 -26.95 8.97 -14.29
CA LYS A 257 -28.15 8.27 -13.78
C LYS A 257 -27.78 7.21 -12.74
N ILE A 258 -26.77 6.38 -13.01
CA ILE A 258 -26.31 5.34 -12.07
C ILE A 258 -25.84 5.95 -10.76
N MET A 259 -25.07 7.04 -10.82
CA MET A 259 -24.57 7.71 -9.62
C MET A 259 -25.68 8.38 -8.82
N ASN A 260 -26.68 8.97 -9.48
CA ASN A 260 -27.86 9.52 -8.81
C ASN A 260 -28.70 8.41 -8.17
N GLY A 261 -28.93 7.30 -8.88
CA GLY A 261 -29.64 6.14 -8.32
C GLY A 261 -28.90 5.55 -7.12
N PHE A 262 -27.57 5.48 -7.16
CA PHE A 262 -26.77 5.10 -5.99
C PHE A 262 -26.94 6.11 -4.86
N LYS A 263 -26.79 7.42 -5.10
CA LYS A 263 -27.02 8.46 -4.08
C LYS A 263 -28.40 8.34 -3.41
N ASN A 264 -29.42 7.99 -4.19
CA ASN A 264 -30.81 7.82 -3.74
C ASN A 264 -31.11 6.42 -3.17
N LYS A 265 -30.10 5.54 -3.05
CA LYS A 265 -30.21 4.15 -2.57
C LYS A 265 -31.06 3.23 -3.46
N GLU A 266 -31.34 3.61 -4.71
CA GLU A 266 -31.93 2.72 -5.73
C GLU A 266 -30.99 1.56 -6.05
N PHE A 267 -29.68 1.85 -6.08
CA PHE A 267 -28.62 0.84 -6.12
C PHE A 267 -27.93 0.76 -4.76
N LYS A 268 -27.81 -0.46 -4.23
CA LYS A 268 -27.03 -0.76 -3.02
C LYS A 268 -25.58 -1.07 -3.34
N VAL A 269 -25.30 -1.70 -4.49
CA VAL A 269 -23.93 -2.07 -4.89
C VAL A 269 -23.59 -1.54 -6.28
N ILE A 270 -22.49 -0.79 -6.40
CA ILE A 270 -21.88 -0.49 -7.70
C ILE A 270 -20.69 -1.41 -7.91
N CYS A 271 -20.76 -2.24 -8.95
CA CYS A 271 -19.64 -3.03 -9.44
C CYS A 271 -18.89 -2.26 -10.52
N ASN A 272 -17.59 -2.05 -10.37
CA ASN A 272 -16.80 -1.28 -11.33
C ASN A 272 -15.47 -1.92 -11.72
N VAL A 273 -14.90 -1.40 -12.81
CA VAL A 273 -13.55 -1.71 -13.31
C VAL A 273 -12.88 -0.40 -13.70
N ASP A 274 -11.78 -0.05 -13.03
CA ASP A 274 -10.87 1.06 -13.36
C ASP A 274 -11.51 2.46 -13.53
N LEU A 275 -12.76 2.62 -13.10
CA LEU A 275 -13.50 3.87 -13.17
C LEU A 275 -13.41 4.64 -11.85
N ILE A 276 -13.67 3.97 -10.72
CA ILE A 276 -13.86 4.62 -9.41
C ILE A 276 -12.52 4.78 -8.64
N SER A 277 -11.44 4.19 -9.15
CA SER A 277 -10.11 4.24 -8.52
C SER A 277 -9.46 5.63 -8.61
N GLU A 278 -9.63 6.35 -9.72
CA GLU A 278 -8.81 7.53 -10.05
C GLU A 278 -9.69 8.72 -10.47
N GLY A 279 -10.34 9.35 -9.49
CA GLY A 279 -10.92 10.68 -9.70
C GLY A 279 -12.34 10.77 -10.23
N PHE A 280 -13.14 9.72 -10.03
CA PHE A 280 -14.58 9.80 -10.32
C PHE A 280 -15.38 10.13 -9.04
N ASN A 281 -16.31 11.09 -9.14
CA ASN A 281 -17.18 11.47 -8.03
C ASN A 281 -18.26 10.42 -7.82
N VAL A 282 -18.01 9.49 -6.90
CA VAL A 282 -19.03 8.57 -6.42
C VAL A 282 -19.62 9.13 -5.12
N PRO A 283 -20.95 9.05 -4.95
CA PRO A 283 -21.59 9.31 -3.66
C PRO A 283 -20.89 8.56 -2.53
N ASP A 284 -20.96 9.13 -1.32
CA ASP A 284 -20.36 8.48 -0.17
C ASP A 284 -20.90 7.06 0.00
N CYS A 285 -20.01 6.13 0.34
CA CYS A 285 -20.35 4.74 0.61
C CYS A 285 -19.77 4.34 1.96
N SER A 286 -20.41 3.39 2.63
CA SER A 286 -19.90 2.84 3.89
C SER A 286 -19.15 1.52 3.69
N THR A 287 -19.18 0.94 2.49
CA THR A 287 -18.57 -0.38 2.23
C THR A 287 -17.74 -0.40 0.94
N VAL A 288 -16.58 -1.06 1.00
CA VAL A 288 -15.71 -1.34 -0.15
C VAL A 288 -15.47 -2.83 -0.24
N ILE A 289 -15.64 -3.40 -1.43
CA ILE A 289 -15.39 -4.81 -1.73
C ILE A 289 -14.24 -4.89 -2.73
N LEU A 290 -13.12 -5.50 -2.33
CA LEU A 290 -11.91 -5.64 -3.15
C LEU A 290 -11.85 -7.05 -3.74
N LEU A 291 -12.02 -7.15 -5.06
CA LEU A 291 -11.91 -8.39 -5.84
C LEU A 291 -10.83 -8.30 -6.92
N ARG A 292 -10.03 -7.23 -6.89
CA ARG A 292 -8.88 -7.02 -7.76
C ARG A 292 -7.58 -7.14 -6.94
N PRO A 293 -6.82 -8.25 -7.06
CA PRO A 293 -5.48 -8.27 -6.48
C PRO A 293 -4.61 -7.25 -7.22
N THR A 294 -3.86 -6.44 -6.47
CA THR A 294 -3.04 -5.36 -7.04
C THR A 294 -1.63 -5.34 -6.46
N GLN A 295 -0.64 -5.05 -7.31
CA GLN A 295 0.73 -4.74 -6.91
C GLN A 295 0.93 -3.24 -6.66
N SER A 296 0.02 -2.39 -7.12
CA SER A 296 0.05 -0.95 -6.91
C SER A 296 -0.51 -0.55 -5.55
N LEU A 297 0.34 0.05 -4.70
CA LEU A 297 -0.09 0.63 -3.42
C LEU A 297 -1.05 1.80 -3.64
N THR A 298 -0.82 2.62 -4.67
CA THR A 298 -1.70 3.75 -5.04
C THR A 298 -3.14 3.29 -5.26
N ILE A 299 -3.32 2.26 -6.10
CA ILE A 299 -4.65 1.69 -6.38
C ILE A 299 -5.27 1.13 -5.10
N PHE A 300 -4.50 0.38 -4.31
CA PHE A 300 -5.01 -0.18 -3.06
C PHE A 300 -5.51 0.91 -2.09
N ILE A 301 -4.73 1.97 -1.89
CA ILE A 301 -5.08 3.08 -0.99
C ILE A 301 -6.30 3.84 -1.51
N GLN A 302 -6.33 4.19 -2.80
CA GLN A 302 -7.47 4.90 -3.40
C GLN A 302 -8.78 4.10 -3.32
N GLN A 303 -8.72 2.78 -3.50
CA GLN A 303 -9.89 1.90 -3.43
C GLN A 303 -10.33 1.65 -1.98
N SER A 304 -9.41 1.19 -1.13
CA SER A 304 -9.72 0.79 0.25
C SER A 304 -10.20 1.98 1.11
N MET A 305 -9.63 3.16 0.90
CA MET A 305 -10.03 4.36 1.65
C MET A 305 -11.28 5.05 1.11
N ARG A 306 -11.90 4.55 0.02
CA ARG A 306 -13.06 5.20 -0.59
C ARG A 306 -14.23 5.35 0.38
N GLY A 307 -14.50 4.33 1.19
CA GLY A 307 -15.57 4.35 2.21
C GLY A 307 -15.24 5.13 3.48
N MET A 308 -13.99 5.60 3.63
CA MET A 308 -13.49 6.23 4.85
C MET A 308 -13.71 7.74 4.91
N ARG A 309 -14.44 8.35 3.96
CA ARG A 309 -14.85 9.76 4.09
C ARG A 309 -15.63 9.96 5.38
N TYR A 310 -15.39 11.03 6.11
CA TYR A 310 -16.02 11.20 7.41
C TYR A 310 -17.52 11.45 7.31
N VAL A 311 -18.28 10.69 8.09
CA VAL A 311 -19.69 10.93 8.41
C VAL A 311 -19.84 10.60 9.90
N PRO A 312 -20.46 11.47 10.72
CA PRO A 312 -20.62 11.22 12.14
C PRO A 312 -21.21 9.83 12.41
N GLY A 313 -20.56 9.06 13.28
CA GLY A 313 -20.97 7.71 13.66
C GLY A 313 -20.71 6.61 12.60
N LYS A 314 -20.19 6.93 11.42
CA LYS A 314 -19.91 5.92 10.38
C LYS A 314 -18.62 5.15 10.69
N THR A 315 -18.70 3.83 10.57
CA THR A 315 -17.52 2.97 10.44
C THR A 315 -17.51 2.35 9.04
N SER A 316 -16.44 2.57 8.29
CA SER A 316 -16.28 1.99 6.95
C SER A 316 -16.01 0.49 7.04
N ILE A 317 -16.60 -0.30 6.16
CA ILE A 317 -16.35 -1.74 6.07
C ILE A 317 -15.55 -2.02 4.79
N ILE A 318 -14.43 -2.72 4.94
CA ILE A 318 -13.59 -3.13 3.80
C ILE A 318 -13.57 -4.64 3.78
N ILE A 319 -14.04 -5.24 2.69
CA ILE A 319 -14.05 -6.69 2.47
C ILE A 319 -13.04 -7.00 1.37
N ASP A 320 -11.92 -7.61 1.74
CA ASP A 320 -10.80 -7.95 0.85
C ASP A 320 -10.75 -9.44 0.54
N HIS A 321 -11.31 -9.81 -0.61
CA HIS A 321 -11.41 -11.20 -1.09
C HIS A 321 -10.14 -11.72 -1.75
N VAL A 322 -9.13 -10.87 -1.87
CA VAL A 322 -7.92 -11.16 -2.66
C VAL A 322 -6.65 -10.91 -1.86
N GLY A 323 -6.78 -10.64 -0.56
CA GLY A 323 -5.69 -10.50 0.40
C GLY A 323 -4.71 -9.39 0.03
N ASN A 324 -5.17 -8.28 -0.55
CA ASN A 324 -4.37 -7.08 -0.81
C ASN A 324 -3.59 -6.60 0.42
N TYR A 325 -4.19 -6.68 1.62
CA TYR A 325 -3.51 -6.30 2.87
C TYR A 325 -2.19 -7.05 3.13
N LEU A 326 -2.07 -8.29 2.65
CA LEU A 326 -0.85 -9.11 2.79
C LEU A 326 0.36 -8.46 2.11
N LYS A 327 0.13 -7.65 1.08
CA LYS A 327 1.17 -6.94 0.34
C LYS A 327 1.37 -5.51 0.85
N HIS A 328 0.27 -4.81 1.11
CA HIS A 328 0.26 -3.35 1.31
C HIS A 328 0.08 -2.91 2.76
N GLY A 329 -0.25 -3.84 3.64
CA GLY A 329 -0.72 -3.55 4.99
C GLY A 329 -2.16 -3.04 5.02
N LEU A 330 -2.57 -2.53 6.19
CA LEU A 330 -3.86 -1.88 6.36
C LEU A 330 -3.83 -0.44 5.77
N PRO A 331 -5.00 0.14 5.45
CA PRO A 331 -5.07 1.50 4.90
C PRO A 331 -4.39 2.54 5.79
N ASP A 332 -4.56 2.45 7.11
CA ASP A 332 -4.05 3.41 8.10
C ASP A 332 -2.62 3.15 8.58
N MET A 333 -1.93 2.18 8.00
CA MET A 333 -0.53 1.91 8.32
C MET A 333 0.32 3.15 8.00
N ASP A 334 1.07 3.64 8.99
CA ASP A 334 1.99 4.75 8.77
C ASP A 334 3.10 4.32 7.81
N ARG A 335 3.52 5.26 6.96
CA ARG A 335 4.48 5.05 5.88
C ARG A 335 5.40 6.25 5.83
N THR A 336 6.69 6.01 5.68
CA THR A 336 7.68 7.05 5.47
C THR A 336 7.91 7.22 3.98
N TRP A 337 7.73 8.43 3.47
CA TRP A 337 7.89 8.73 2.05
C TRP A 337 9.26 9.33 1.76
N SER A 338 9.78 9.11 0.56
CA SER A 338 10.98 9.79 0.06
C SER A 338 10.85 10.14 -1.41
N LEU A 339 11.62 11.13 -1.86
CA LEU A 339 11.65 11.47 -3.28
C LEU A 339 12.46 10.45 -4.08
N GLU A 340 13.39 9.74 -3.46
CA GLU A 340 14.32 8.85 -4.14
C GLU A 340 13.69 7.48 -4.44
N LEU A 341 12.92 6.95 -3.49
CA LEU A 341 12.33 5.61 -3.54
C LEU A 341 10.80 5.63 -3.57
N GLY A 342 10.19 6.79 -3.36
CA GLY A 342 8.75 6.95 -3.18
C GLY A 342 8.30 6.53 -1.78
N ILE A 343 8.48 5.25 -1.46
CA ILE A 343 8.29 4.70 -0.11
C ILE A 343 9.63 4.19 0.42
N ILE A 344 10.01 4.63 1.61
CA ILE A 344 11.11 4.01 2.33
C ILE A 344 10.54 2.71 2.90
N PRO A 345 10.93 1.53 2.39
CA PRO A 345 10.54 0.30 3.06
C PRO A 345 11.09 0.37 4.50
N PRO A 346 10.36 -0.13 5.51
CA PRO A 346 10.98 -0.38 6.81
C PRO A 346 12.25 -1.19 6.55
N GLU A 347 13.36 -0.86 7.22
CA GLU A 347 14.64 -1.51 6.99
C GLU A 347 14.45 -3.02 6.96
N LYS A 348 14.57 -3.59 5.77
CA LYS A 348 14.65 -5.04 5.64
C LYS A 348 16.08 -5.36 5.99
N GLU A 349 16.28 -6.01 7.12
CA GLU A 349 17.53 -6.74 7.37
C GLU A 349 17.91 -7.48 6.08
N LYS A 350 19.07 -7.14 5.52
CA LYS A 350 19.54 -7.77 4.28
C LYS A 350 19.61 -9.27 4.54
N LYS A 351 18.86 -10.06 3.77
CA LYS A 351 18.97 -11.51 3.81
C LYS A 351 20.35 -11.89 3.25
N LEU A 352 21.30 -12.08 4.16
CA LEU A 352 22.61 -12.62 3.83
C LEU A 352 22.44 -14.11 3.55
N ILE A 353 23.05 -14.55 2.46
CA ILE A 353 23.02 -15.92 1.97
C ILE A 353 24.44 -16.43 2.04
N GLU A 354 24.63 -17.52 2.75
CA GLU A 354 25.89 -18.23 2.83
C GLU A 354 25.93 -19.34 1.76
N CYS A 355 27.05 -19.51 1.06
CA CYS A 355 27.27 -20.67 0.20
C CYS A 355 27.41 -21.92 1.07
N PRO A 356 26.58 -22.96 0.95
CA PRO A 356 26.74 -24.17 1.75
C PRO A 356 27.98 -24.99 1.36
N LYS A 357 28.71 -24.63 0.30
CA LYS A 357 30.00 -25.25 -0.06
C LYS A 357 31.21 -24.48 0.45
N CYS A 358 31.25 -23.16 0.23
CA CYS A 358 32.46 -22.36 0.50
C CYS A 358 32.28 -21.35 1.63
N SER A 359 31.11 -21.36 2.29
CA SER A 359 30.71 -20.40 3.32
C SER A 359 30.79 -18.93 2.92
N GLY A 360 30.91 -18.66 1.63
CA GLY A 360 30.99 -17.30 1.11
C GLY A 360 29.66 -16.59 1.34
N ILE A 361 29.69 -15.40 1.94
CA ILE A 361 28.50 -14.60 2.24
C ILE A 361 28.24 -13.64 1.09
N PHE A 362 27.03 -13.69 0.56
CA PHE A 362 26.59 -12.81 -0.51
C PHE A 362 25.10 -12.53 -0.38
N SER A 363 24.62 -11.55 -1.14
CA SER A 363 23.21 -11.14 -1.07
C SER A 363 22.31 -11.88 -2.05
N LYS A 364 22.86 -12.50 -3.11
CA LYS A 364 22.12 -13.21 -4.17
C LYS A 364 22.93 -14.30 -4.88
N TRP A 365 22.30 -15.42 -5.20
CA TRP A 365 22.81 -16.47 -6.10
C TRP A 365 22.84 -16.01 -7.57
N ILE A 366 23.77 -16.51 -8.38
CA ILE A 366 23.75 -16.38 -9.84
C ILE A 366 22.86 -17.49 -10.40
N ASN A 367 21.76 -17.18 -11.09
CA ASN A 367 20.82 -18.21 -11.55
C ASN A 367 21.03 -18.55 -13.04
N LYS A 368 21.00 -19.86 -13.38
CA LYS A 368 20.86 -20.37 -14.75
C LYS A 368 19.58 -21.19 -14.85
N GLU A 369 18.78 -20.94 -15.88
CA GLU A 369 17.52 -21.66 -16.11
C GLU A 369 17.67 -22.77 -17.15
N ASN A 370 17.13 -23.95 -16.84
CA ASN A 370 16.87 -25.03 -17.79
C ASN A 370 15.40 -25.50 -17.68
N LYS A 371 14.92 -26.27 -18.67
CA LYS A 371 13.51 -26.71 -18.75
C LYS A 371 13.04 -27.54 -17.53
N LYS A 372 13.95 -28.28 -16.87
CA LYS A 372 13.62 -29.23 -15.79
C LYS A 372 14.15 -28.84 -14.39
N TYR A 373 15.23 -28.06 -14.33
CA TYR A 373 15.91 -27.69 -13.07
C TYR A 373 16.13 -26.18 -12.98
N GLU A 374 16.07 -25.64 -11.76
CA GLU A 374 16.60 -24.32 -11.42
C GLU A 374 18.03 -24.51 -10.88
N VAL A 375 19.02 -23.86 -11.49
CA VAL A 375 20.42 -23.95 -11.08
C VAL A 375 20.84 -22.63 -10.43
N LYS A 376 21.32 -22.71 -9.19
CA LYS A 376 21.86 -21.58 -8.43
C LYS A 376 23.36 -21.73 -8.31
N ILE A 377 24.10 -20.72 -8.73
CA ILE A 377 25.55 -20.73 -8.81
C ILE A 377 26.11 -19.75 -7.77
N CYS A 378 27.04 -20.22 -6.95
CA CYS A 378 27.69 -19.37 -5.96
C CYS A 378 28.51 -18.29 -6.68
N PRO A 379 28.32 -17.00 -6.37
CA PRO A 379 29.13 -15.94 -6.99
C PRO A 379 30.58 -15.93 -6.52
N ILE A 380 30.92 -16.65 -5.45
CA ILE A 380 32.25 -16.68 -4.85
C ILE A 380 33.03 -17.91 -5.32
N CYS A 381 32.49 -19.12 -5.12
CA CYS A 381 33.18 -20.36 -5.50
C CYS A 381 32.68 -20.99 -6.81
N SER A 382 31.71 -20.38 -7.48
CA SER A 382 31.13 -20.88 -8.75
C SER A 382 30.44 -22.25 -8.68
N GLU A 383 30.15 -22.76 -7.47
CA GLU A 383 29.46 -24.03 -7.31
C GLU A 383 27.99 -23.98 -7.73
N GLU A 384 27.54 -25.00 -8.46
CA GLU A 384 26.16 -25.13 -8.93
C GLU A 384 25.30 -26.00 -7.99
N PHE A 385 24.15 -25.45 -7.58
CA PHE A 385 23.15 -26.10 -6.73
C PHE A 385 21.84 -26.29 -7.50
N TRP A 386 21.36 -27.53 -7.53
CA TRP A 386 20.26 -27.96 -8.38
C TRP A 386 18.97 -28.13 -7.57
N LYS A 387 17.86 -27.61 -8.10
CA LYS A 387 16.52 -27.85 -7.54
C LYS A 387 15.54 -28.29 -8.62
N GLU A 388 14.86 -29.42 -8.41
CA GLU A 388 13.74 -29.83 -9.25
C GLU A 388 12.55 -28.88 -9.11
N LYS A 389 11.97 -28.48 -10.24
CA LYS A 389 10.74 -27.68 -10.25
C LYS A 389 9.57 -28.55 -9.80
N THR A 390 9.13 -28.39 -8.55
CA THR A 390 7.95 -29.07 -8.01
C THR A 390 6.68 -28.46 -8.62
N LEU A 391 5.84 -29.29 -9.25
CA LEU A 391 4.47 -28.92 -9.62
C LEU A 391 3.64 -28.86 -8.34
N ASN A 392 3.22 -27.66 -7.93
CA ASN A 392 2.45 -27.44 -6.71
C ASN A 392 1.15 -28.27 -6.72
N LYS A 393 0.97 -29.13 -5.70
CA LYS A 393 -0.34 -29.68 -5.32
C LYS A 393 -1.17 -28.56 -4.68
N THR A 394 -2.35 -28.31 -5.22
CA THR A 394 -3.37 -27.43 -4.65
C THR A 394 -4.01 -28.09 -3.43
N GLU A 395 -3.79 -27.55 -2.24
CA GLU A 395 -4.63 -27.83 -1.08
C GLU A 395 -5.96 -27.09 -1.24
N ASN A 396 -7.06 -27.84 -1.34
CA ASN A 396 -8.41 -27.31 -1.23
C ASN A 396 -8.65 -26.90 0.23
N LYS A 397 -8.67 -25.59 0.52
CA LYS A 397 -9.17 -25.05 1.78
C LYS A 397 -10.67 -24.81 1.64
N SER A 398 -11.48 -25.77 2.05
CA SER A 398 -12.95 -25.73 1.93
C SER A 398 -13.68 -25.09 3.13
N ASN A 399 -12.98 -24.46 4.09
CA ASN A 399 -13.61 -23.70 5.17
C ASN A 399 -12.84 -22.39 5.40
N LEU A 400 -13.09 -21.37 4.58
CA LEU A 400 -12.53 -20.03 4.77
C LEU A 400 -13.61 -19.11 5.35
N GLU A 401 -13.57 -18.86 6.66
CA GLU A 401 -14.43 -17.87 7.30
C GLU A 401 -13.87 -16.45 7.17
N LEU A 402 -14.75 -15.44 7.08
CA LEU A 402 -14.39 -14.02 7.11
C LEU A 402 -13.75 -13.65 8.44
N GLU A 403 -12.44 -13.45 8.42
CA GLU A 403 -11.72 -12.95 9.58
C GLU A 403 -11.59 -11.42 9.55
N GLU A 404 -11.95 -10.76 10.66
CA GLU A 404 -11.60 -9.36 10.88
C GLU A 404 -10.10 -9.23 11.16
N ILE A 405 -9.41 -8.42 10.36
CA ILE A 405 -7.99 -8.11 10.46
C ILE A 405 -7.83 -6.73 11.10
N ASN A 406 -7.24 -6.71 12.29
CA ASN A 406 -6.78 -5.48 12.95
C ASN A 406 -5.24 -5.43 12.99
N LYS A 407 -4.66 -4.33 13.50
CA LYS A 407 -3.20 -4.17 13.59
C LYS A 407 -2.52 -5.32 14.35
N GLN A 408 -3.13 -5.75 15.46
CA GLN A 408 -2.62 -6.85 16.28
C GLN A 408 -2.63 -8.19 15.54
N LYS A 409 -3.75 -8.57 14.90
CA LYS A 409 -3.86 -9.79 14.11
C LYS A 409 -2.94 -9.79 12.90
N LYS A 410 -2.74 -8.64 12.25
CA LYS A 410 -1.75 -8.50 11.17
C LYS A 410 -0.34 -8.81 11.69
N LEU A 411 0.06 -8.18 12.80
CA LEU A 411 1.34 -8.43 13.45
C LEU A 411 1.51 -9.93 13.78
N ILE A 412 0.48 -10.56 14.33
CA ILE A 412 0.49 -12.00 14.63
C ILE A 412 0.64 -12.85 13.35
N ASN A 413 -0.03 -12.49 12.25
CA ASN A 413 0.14 -13.19 10.97
C ASN A 413 1.56 -13.03 10.41
N ASP A 414 2.17 -11.85 10.56
CA ASP A 414 3.57 -11.63 10.20
C ASP A 414 4.50 -12.50 11.06
N LEU A 415 4.27 -12.56 12.38
CA LEU A 415 5.00 -13.42 13.32
C LEU A 415 4.79 -14.92 13.05
N LYS A 416 3.60 -15.36 12.61
CA LYS A 416 3.36 -16.75 12.17
C LYS A 416 4.29 -17.12 11.01
N ASN A 417 4.50 -16.21 10.06
CA ASN A 417 5.41 -16.46 8.94
C ASN A 417 6.87 -16.54 9.41
N VAL A 418 7.28 -15.72 10.38
CA VAL A 418 8.61 -15.79 11.01
C VAL A 418 8.77 -17.10 11.77
N GLY A 419 7.83 -17.46 12.64
CA GLY A 419 7.90 -18.66 13.49
C GLY A 419 7.91 -19.99 12.72
N LYS A 420 7.37 -20.02 11.49
CA LYS A 420 7.41 -21.18 10.57
C LYS A 420 8.76 -21.41 9.92
N GLN A 421 9.66 -20.42 9.98
CA GLN A 421 10.99 -20.56 9.41
C GLN A 421 11.80 -21.60 10.20
N ARG A 422 12.69 -22.31 9.50
CA ARG A 422 13.62 -23.24 10.14
C ARG A 422 14.76 -22.42 10.74
N HIS A 423 14.93 -22.44 12.06
CA HIS A 423 16.00 -21.72 12.75
C HIS A 423 17.39 -22.15 12.27
N LEU A 424 17.55 -23.42 11.88
CA LEU A 424 18.78 -23.95 11.26
C LEU A 424 19.18 -23.22 9.96
N GLU A 425 18.24 -22.54 9.27
CA GLU A 425 18.55 -21.69 8.10
C GLU A 425 19.18 -20.35 8.49
N TYR A 426 19.25 -20.03 9.79
CA TYR A 426 19.76 -18.77 10.35
C TYR A 426 20.80 -18.99 11.44
N LYS A 427 21.45 -20.16 11.44
CA LYS A 427 22.37 -20.59 12.51
C LYS A 427 23.42 -19.53 12.86
N GLU A 428 23.93 -18.75 11.91
CA GLU A 428 24.97 -17.73 12.12
C GLU A 428 24.49 -16.37 12.67
N SER A 429 23.18 -16.19 12.92
CA SER A 429 22.62 -14.96 13.50
C SER A 429 21.74 -15.29 14.70
N LEU A 430 22.27 -15.02 15.89
CA LEU A 430 21.57 -15.21 17.15
C LEU A 430 20.28 -14.40 17.19
N LEU A 431 20.30 -13.15 16.71
CA LEU A 431 19.12 -12.30 16.62
C LEU A 431 18.02 -12.93 15.75
N SER A 432 18.37 -13.51 14.61
CA SER A 432 17.41 -14.16 13.70
C SER A 432 16.78 -15.40 14.32
N ILE A 433 17.58 -16.23 14.99
CA ILE A 433 17.10 -17.40 15.73
C ILE A 433 16.19 -16.95 16.89
N ALA A 434 16.60 -15.96 17.67
CA ALA A 434 15.82 -15.40 18.78
C ALA A 434 14.45 -14.90 18.31
N LYS A 435 14.39 -14.16 17.20
CA LYS A 435 13.13 -13.72 16.58
C LYS A 435 12.20 -14.88 16.25
N ILE A 436 12.72 -16.02 15.75
CA ILE A 436 11.90 -17.22 15.43
C ILE A 436 11.31 -17.82 16.71
N PHE A 437 12.11 -18.06 17.73
CA PHE A 437 11.65 -18.66 19.00
C PHE A 437 10.66 -17.74 19.74
N VAL A 438 10.96 -16.43 19.81
CA VAL A 438 10.04 -15.43 20.38
C VAL A 438 8.74 -15.36 19.58
N SER A 439 8.81 -15.36 18.24
CA SER A 439 7.61 -15.36 17.39
C SER A 439 6.71 -16.58 17.67
N ARG A 440 7.28 -17.77 17.85
CA ARG A 440 6.52 -18.99 18.19
C ARG A 440 5.77 -18.84 19.52
N ASN A 441 6.42 -18.25 20.52
CA ASN A 441 5.80 -17.99 21.83
C ASN A 441 4.68 -16.95 21.75
N VAL A 442 4.92 -15.82 21.10
CA VAL A 442 3.93 -14.73 20.96
C VAL A 442 2.71 -15.23 20.18
N VAL A 443 2.91 -16.02 19.14
CA VAL A 443 1.81 -16.64 18.38
C VAL A 443 1.03 -17.64 19.25
N ALA A 444 1.70 -18.49 20.02
CA ALA A 444 1.03 -19.45 20.90
C ALA A 444 0.18 -18.74 21.95
N GLU A 445 0.73 -17.71 22.60
CA GLU A 445 0.02 -16.89 23.59
C GLU A 445 -1.21 -16.20 23.01
N PHE A 446 -1.09 -15.59 21.82
CA PHE A 446 -2.23 -14.97 21.14
C PHE A 446 -3.34 -15.98 20.80
N GLU A 447 -2.97 -17.21 20.47
CA GLU A 447 -3.92 -18.29 20.16
C GLU A 447 -4.42 -19.03 21.41
N ASN A 448 -4.14 -18.52 22.62
CA ASN A 448 -4.44 -19.17 23.90
C ASN A 448 -3.91 -20.61 23.98
N ARG A 449 -2.78 -20.88 23.32
CA ARG A 449 -2.05 -22.16 23.39
C ARG A 449 -0.89 -22.05 24.37
N LYS A 450 -0.50 -23.17 24.96
CA LYS A 450 0.68 -23.24 25.84
C LYS A 450 1.93 -22.78 25.08
N LYS A 451 2.71 -21.87 25.68
CA LYS A 451 3.99 -21.40 25.10
C LYS A 451 4.92 -22.60 24.89
N PRO A 452 5.50 -22.77 23.68
CA PRO A 452 6.39 -23.89 23.40
C PRO A 452 7.73 -23.80 24.14
N TYR A 453 8.18 -22.58 24.50
CA TYR A 453 9.44 -22.38 25.19
C TYR A 453 9.26 -21.49 26.43
N ASN A 454 9.77 -21.90 27.57
CA ASN A 454 9.77 -21.06 28.77
C ASN A 454 10.81 -19.92 28.67
N TYR A 455 11.93 -20.18 27.98
CA TYR A 455 13.04 -19.24 27.84
C TYR A 455 13.50 -19.14 26.37
N PRO A 456 12.68 -18.60 25.46
CA PRO A 456 12.92 -18.67 24.00
C PRO A 456 14.27 -18.10 23.56
N ILE A 457 14.75 -17.03 24.23
CA ILE A 457 16.05 -16.40 23.95
C ILE A 457 17.21 -17.31 24.38
N HIS A 458 17.08 -18.03 25.50
CA HIS A 458 18.10 -18.98 25.95
C HIS A 458 18.14 -20.24 25.07
N TYR A 459 16.99 -20.69 24.57
CA TYR A 459 16.93 -21.73 23.54
C TYR A 459 17.60 -21.27 22.25
N ALA A 460 17.35 -20.04 21.81
CA ALA A 460 18.02 -19.48 20.63
C ALA A 460 19.55 -19.42 20.78
N ILE A 461 20.05 -19.07 21.98
CA ILE A 461 21.48 -19.10 22.30
C ILE A 461 22.03 -20.52 22.18
N ARG A 462 21.36 -21.53 22.75
CA ARG A 462 21.83 -22.93 22.65
C ARG A 462 21.87 -23.42 21.21
N GLU A 463 20.83 -23.16 20.44
CA GLU A 463 20.78 -23.49 19.02
C GLU A 463 21.88 -22.79 18.22
N PHE A 464 22.16 -21.53 18.54
CA PHE A 464 23.29 -20.81 17.95
C PHE A 464 24.62 -21.51 18.29
N LEU A 465 24.86 -21.82 19.57
CA LEU A 465 26.12 -22.42 20.00
C LEU A 465 26.34 -23.83 19.43
N GLU A 466 25.30 -24.67 19.40
CA GLU A 466 25.37 -26.06 18.93
C GLU A 466 25.59 -26.18 17.42
N ASN A 467 25.20 -25.16 16.64
CA ASN A 467 25.21 -25.23 15.18
C ASN A 467 26.32 -24.39 14.52
N ASN A 468 27.18 -23.71 15.30
CA ASN A 468 28.29 -22.92 14.78
C ASN A 468 29.63 -23.41 15.32
N ASP A 469 30.66 -23.32 14.47
CA ASP A 469 32.04 -23.49 14.90
C ASP A 469 32.49 -22.22 15.64
N LEU A 470 32.55 -22.33 16.97
CA LEU A 470 32.77 -21.22 17.88
C LEU A 470 34.15 -20.56 17.74
N SER A 471 35.12 -21.28 17.18
CA SER A 471 36.45 -20.75 16.88
C SER A 471 36.41 -19.66 15.81
N ASN A 472 35.35 -19.64 14.98
CA ASN A 472 35.16 -18.72 13.86
C ASN A 472 34.05 -17.69 14.11
N VAL A 473 33.45 -17.66 15.31
CA VAL A 473 32.37 -16.73 15.65
C VAL A 473 32.92 -15.34 16.00
N ASP A 474 32.37 -14.30 15.36
CA ASP A 474 32.61 -12.92 15.75
C ASP A 474 31.80 -12.56 17.01
N TRP A 475 32.46 -12.71 18.16
CA TRP A 475 31.86 -12.44 19.47
C TRP A 475 31.48 -10.98 19.71
N LYS A 476 32.11 -10.04 19.00
CA LYS A 476 31.72 -8.63 19.06
C LYS A 476 30.36 -8.43 18.40
N LYS A 477 30.17 -8.99 17.21
CA LYS A 477 28.88 -8.99 16.52
C LYS A 477 27.79 -9.71 17.33
N VAL A 478 28.10 -10.84 17.96
CA VAL A 478 27.15 -11.53 18.84
C VAL A 478 26.72 -10.65 20.01
N TYR A 479 27.64 -9.89 20.61
CA TYR A 479 27.29 -8.95 21.67
C TYR A 479 26.39 -7.81 21.17
N GLU A 480 26.67 -7.23 20.01
CA GLU A 480 25.79 -6.23 19.37
C GLU A 480 24.38 -6.80 19.10
N GLU A 481 24.29 -8.06 18.64
CA GLU A 481 23.00 -8.75 18.47
C GLU A 481 22.26 -8.96 19.80
N LEU A 482 22.98 -9.21 20.92
CA LEU A 482 22.38 -9.31 22.25
C LEU A 482 21.84 -7.98 22.76
N GLU A 483 22.49 -6.84 22.46
CA GLU A 483 21.99 -5.51 22.81
C GLU A 483 20.68 -5.21 22.06
N VAL A 484 20.59 -5.59 20.78
CA VAL A 484 19.35 -5.48 20.00
C VAL A 484 18.25 -6.40 20.55
N ILE A 485 18.61 -7.61 21.02
CA ILE A 485 17.67 -8.52 21.69
C ILE A 485 17.16 -7.92 23.01
N GLU A 486 18.02 -7.29 23.80
CA GLU A 486 17.64 -6.62 25.04
C GLU A 486 16.68 -5.46 24.77
N GLU A 487 17.00 -4.59 23.81
CA GLU A 487 16.14 -3.46 23.44
C GLU A 487 14.75 -3.95 22.99
N ALA A 488 14.72 -5.01 22.17
CA ALA A 488 13.48 -5.52 21.60
C ALA A 488 12.65 -6.38 22.58
N PHE A 489 13.30 -7.13 23.47
CA PHE A 489 12.67 -8.23 24.22
C PHE A 489 12.99 -8.27 25.71
N GLY A 490 13.90 -7.43 26.21
CA GLY A 490 14.42 -7.43 27.58
C GLY A 490 13.33 -7.35 28.63
N ASN A 491 12.39 -6.41 28.47
CA ASN A 491 11.24 -6.26 29.39
C ASN A 491 10.27 -7.45 29.35
N SER A 492 10.09 -8.08 28.19
CA SER A 492 9.10 -9.16 28.01
C SER A 492 9.58 -10.51 28.53
N TYR A 493 10.90 -10.74 28.53
CA TYR A 493 11.51 -12.01 28.91
C TYR A 493 12.49 -11.89 30.08
N ASN A 494 12.62 -10.70 30.67
CA ASN A 494 13.53 -10.37 31.76
C ASN A 494 14.98 -10.78 31.46
N VAL A 495 15.51 -10.25 30.35
CA VAL A 495 16.88 -10.53 29.89
C VAL A 495 17.65 -9.23 29.66
N GLU A 496 18.95 -9.27 29.95
CA GLU A 496 19.92 -8.20 29.72
C GLU A 496 21.09 -8.77 28.91
N ALA A 497 21.66 -8.00 27.99
CA ALA A 497 22.75 -8.45 27.12
C ALA A 497 23.95 -8.95 27.93
N VAL A 498 24.31 -8.24 29.00
CA VAL A 498 25.37 -8.64 29.94
C VAL A 498 25.04 -9.98 30.62
N GLY A 499 23.78 -10.18 31.01
CA GLY A 499 23.31 -11.43 31.63
C GLY A 499 23.34 -12.61 30.64
N LEU A 500 22.91 -12.38 29.40
CA LEU A 500 22.95 -13.38 28.34
C LEU A 500 24.39 -13.74 27.93
N MET A 501 25.31 -12.77 27.94
CA MET A 501 26.72 -13.04 27.70
C MET A 501 27.36 -13.87 28.83
N LYS A 502 26.99 -13.60 30.10
CA LYS A 502 27.38 -14.48 31.23
C LYS A 502 26.82 -15.89 31.08
N TYR A 503 25.59 -16.01 30.57
CA TYR A 503 24.98 -17.31 30.29
C TYR A 503 25.75 -18.07 29.20
N ILE A 504 26.11 -17.42 28.08
CA ILE A 504 26.93 -18.01 27.01
C ILE A 504 28.24 -18.55 27.59
N LYS A 505 28.97 -17.74 28.36
CA LYS A 505 30.21 -18.14 29.04
C LYS A 505 30.05 -19.36 29.94
N LYS A 506 28.91 -19.46 30.61
CA LYS A 506 28.61 -20.58 31.50
C LYS A 506 28.27 -21.86 30.72
N VAL A 507 27.56 -21.73 29.59
CA VAL A 507 27.15 -22.87 28.76
C VAL A 507 28.32 -23.39 27.95
N GLU A 508 29.21 -22.50 27.51
CA GLU A 508 30.35 -22.86 26.68
C GLU A 508 31.61 -22.09 27.12
N PRO A 509 32.32 -22.61 28.14
CA PRO A 509 33.49 -21.95 28.73
C PRO A 509 34.68 -21.85 27.78
N SER A 510 34.72 -22.64 26.70
CA SER A 510 35.84 -22.70 25.75
C SER A 510 35.99 -21.44 24.87
N ILE A 511 34.99 -20.55 24.90
CA ILE A 511 34.93 -19.32 24.10
C ILE A 511 35.89 -18.22 24.62
N TYR A 512 36.42 -18.35 25.84
CA TYR A 512 37.19 -17.30 26.51
C TYR A 512 38.53 -17.75 27.06
#